data_AF-A0A1T5JEZ5-F1
#
_entry.id   AF-A0A1T5JEZ5-F1
#
_cell.length_a   1.000
_cell.length_b   1.000
_cell.length_c   1.000
_cell.angle_alpha   90.00
_cell.angle_beta   90.00
_cell.angle_gamma   90.00
#
_symmetry.space_group_name_H-M   'P 1'
#
loop_
_entity.id
_entity.type
_entity.pdbx_description
1 polymer ?
#
loop_
_entity_poly.entity_id
_entity_poly.type
_entity_poly.pdbx_seq_one_letter_code
_entity_poly.pdbx_strand_id
1 'polypeptide(L)'
;MQGEYRTAKGWRVFIYISAPILITAFIVTGIMPFTFEGYDATVTIVLVVFSLSMIALFSYGLIDTIKGKFVIKQDHLLSVTVFGSRALKFDGIRGYRVDQNYIHIIPIDAHQKKLKVSTYTEKSQQITDWLSTRYPELDTLEALEEEKNILDDFSFGISKQAREYKLGEAKRIAKITNATGFILFLWITFYPLPYSVAISLGIVYPMLVMVTLYLYRGLLRMDERKNSAYPSVVSGFLMAGLGLSLRALMDFNILEYKQLWITAGIVAGLLFILIIALTKLPEFKTWEDYFAIPTIIIVASSYSFGAYTLANCTYDESIPLYYNSEILDKEMTSGKTTSYYFTVVSWHGTNEIKKIKVSADEYSSANAGDHITIYEKEGLFKTPWYFVMLQE
;
A
#
# COMPACT_ATOMS: atom_id res chain seq x y z
N MET A 1 38.02 11.25 9.29
CA MET A 1 36.88 11.97 9.87
C MET A 1 36.66 11.41 11.26
N GLN A 2 37.04 12.15 12.30
CA GLN A 2 36.72 11.81 13.70
C GLN A 2 35.80 12.91 14.21
N GLY A 3 34.74 12.52 14.90
CA GLY A 3 33.76 13.50 15.34
C GLY A 3 32.54 12.88 15.99
N GLU A 4 31.85 13.72 16.76
CA GLU A 4 30.53 13.46 17.30
C GLU A 4 29.50 14.20 16.44
N TYR A 5 28.45 13.48 16.04
CA TYR A 5 27.38 13.95 15.19
C TYR A 5 26.04 13.76 15.90
N ARG A 6 25.34 14.85 16.15
CA ARG A 6 24.03 14.88 16.82
C ARG A 6 22.94 15.28 15.84
N THR A 7 21.68 15.27 16.28
CA THR A 7 20.55 15.84 15.52
C THR A 7 20.88 17.24 15.02
N ALA A 8 20.58 17.52 13.74
CA ALA A 8 20.90 18.79 13.10
C ALA A 8 20.37 20.00 13.90
N LYS A 9 21.11 21.11 13.90
CA LYS A 9 20.83 22.28 14.75
C LYS A 9 19.40 22.79 14.60
N GLY A 10 18.88 22.89 13.38
CA GLY A 10 17.51 23.34 13.12
C GLY A 10 16.46 22.44 13.78
N TRP A 11 16.58 21.13 13.58
CA TRP A 11 15.70 20.14 14.20
C TRP A 11 15.80 20.11 15.73
N ARG A 12 17.01 20.28 16.26
CA ARG A 12 17.23 20.34 17.71
C ARG A 12 16.51 21.53 18.34
N VAL A 13 16.65 22.72 17.74
CA VAL A 13 15.94 23.92 18.20
C VAL A 13 14.43 23.74 18.07
N PHE A 14 13.96 23.21 16.94
CA PHE A 14 12.54 22.92 16.75
C PHE A 14 11.98 21.99 17.84
N ILE A 15 12.65 20.86 18.11
CA ILE A 15 12.20 19.88 19.11
C ILE A 15 12.26 20.46 20.53
N TYR A 16 13.31 21.23 20.86
CA TYR A 16 13.44 21.87 22.18
C TYR A 16 12.33 22.90 22.45
N ILE A 17 11.75 23.50 21.41
CA ILE A 17 10.64 24.44 21.54
C ILE A 17 9.30 23.70 21.48
N SER A 18 9.10 22.84 20.48
CA SER A 18 7.80 22.21 20.22
C SER A 18 7.46 21.10 21.21
N ALA A 19 8.42 20.28 21.64
CA ALA A 19 8.13 19.15 22.53
C ALA A 19 7.61 19.61 23.90
N PRO A 20 8.21 20.60 24.61
CA PRO A 20 7.64 21.09 25.87
C PRO A 20 6.23 21.65 25.72
N ILE A 21 5.97 22.43 24.65
CA ILE A 21 4.64 23.00 24.38
C ILE A 21 3.61 21.88 24.18
N LEU A 22 3.94 20.87 23.37
CA LEU A 22 3.05 19.74 23.12
C LEU A 22 2.84 18.89 24.36
N ILE A 23 3.89 18.62 25.15
CA ILE A 23 3.77 17.92 26.43
C ILE A 23 2.81 18.68 27.36
N THR A 24 2.95 20.01 27.50
CA THR A 24 2.03 20.83 28.30
C THR A 24 0.60 20.76 27.76
N ALA A 25 0.40 20.84 26.45
CA ALA A 25 -0.92 20.73 25.84
C ALA A 25 -1.59 19.37 26.12
N PHE A 26 -0.84 18.26 26.06
CA PHE A 26 -1.36 16.93 26.37
C PHE A 26 -1.57 16.72 27.87
N ILE A 27 -0.79 17.37 28.75
CA ILE A 27 -1.08 17.39 30.19
C ILE A 27 -2.45 18.06 30.44
N VAL A 28 -2.69 19.22 29.84
CA VAL A 28 -3.98 19.92 29.97
C VAL A 28 -5.12 19.06 29.41
N THR A 29 -4.92 18.43 28.24
CA THR A 29 -5.91 17.55 27.61
C THR A 29 -6.25 16.35 28.49
N GLY A 30 -5.27 15.74 29.16
CA GLY A 30 -5.49 14.61 30.07
C GLY A 30 -6.20 15.01 31.37
N ILE A 31 -6.08 16.27 31.80
CA ILE A 31 -6.72 16.80 33.02
C ILE A 31 -8.13 17.33 32.74
N MET A 32 -8.39 17.80 31.51
CA MET A 32 -9.65 18.42 31.09
C MET A 32 -10.93 17.65 31.50
N PRO A 33 -11.02 16.31 31.37
CA PRO A 33 -12.23 15.57 31.76
C PRO A 33 -12.52 15.60 33.26
N PHE A 34 -11.51 15.92 34.09
CA PHE A 34 -11.65 16.03 35.55
C PHE A 34 -11.96 17.46 36.00
N THR A 35 -11.78 18.46 35.14
CA THR A 35 -12.00 19.87 35.47
C THR A 35 -13.29 20.43 34.89
N PHE A 36 -13.83 19.82 33.84
CA PHE A 36 -15.04 20.28 33.15
C PHE A 36 -16.13 19.20 33.19
N GLU A 37 -17.37 19.62 33.44
CA GLU A 37 -18.54 18.74 33.37
C GLU A 37 -18.89 18.41 31.91
N GLY A 38 -19.47 17.22 31.68
CA GLY A 38 -19.95 16.80 30.36
C GLY A 38 -19.15 15.67 29.68
N TYR A 39 -18.13 15.12 30.34
CA TYR A 39 -17.41 13.94 29.84
C TYR A 39 -17.92 12.66 30.52
N ASP A 40 -18.26 11.65 29.72
CA ASP A 40 -18.53 10.32 30.25
C ASP A 40 -17.24 9.56 30.60
N ALA A 41 -17.38 8.43 31.31
CA ALA A 41 -16.24 7.62 31.76
C ALA A 41 -15.41 7.03 30.60
N THR A 42 -16.04 6.70 29.48
CA THR A 42 -15.36 6.11 28.31
C THR A 42 -14.48 7.15 27.65
N VAL A 43 -15.04 8.33 27.36
CA VAL A 43 -14.31 9.46 26.76
C VAL A 43 -13.16 9.90 27.67
N THR A 44 -13.39 9.92 28.98
CA THR A 44 -12.35 10.23 29.97
C THR A 44 -11.16 9.28 29.89
N ILE A 45 -11.41 7.96 29.89
CA ILE A 45 -10.35 6.94 29.80
C ILE A 45 -9.58 7.09 28.48
N VAL A 46 -10.28 7.26 27.36
CA VAL A 46 -9.66 7.41 26.04
C VAL A 46 -8.73 8.64 26.01
N LEU A 47 -9.20 9.79 26.49
CA LEU A 47 -8.41 11.02 26.51
C LEU A 47 -7.18 10.92 27.42
N VAL A 48 -7.30 10.28 28.58
CA VAL A 48 -6.17 10.08 29.50
C VAL A 48 -5.11 9.16 28.88
N VAL A 49 -5.53 8.00 28.34
CA VAL A 49 -4.60 7.05 27.71
C VAL A 49 -3.90 7.67 26.49
N PHE A 50 -4.65 8.39 25.65
CA PHE A 50 -4.10 9.11 24.51
C PHE A 50 -3.09 10.18 24.94
N SER A 51 -3.44 10.98 25.96
CA SER A 51 -2.57 12.04 26.48
C SER A 51 -1.28 11.49 27.07
N LEU A 52 -1.34 10.43 27.89
CA LEU A 52 -0.16 9.77 28.45
C LEU A 52 0.75 9.20 27.35
N SER A 53 0.14 8.59 26.32
CA SER A 53 0.88 8.05 25.17
C SER A 53 1.62 9.15 24.40
N MET A 54 0.97 10.29 24.18
CA MET A 54 1.59 11.44 23.51
C MET A 54 2.68 12.09 24.35
N ILE A 55 2.46 12.26 25.66
CA ILE A 55 3.49 12.77 26.58
C ILE A 55 4.72 11.86 26.54
N ALA A 56 4.54 10.54 26.60
CA ALA A 56 5.64 9.58 26.51
C ALA A 56 6.39 9.69 25.17
N LEU A 57 5.67 9.84 24.05
CA LEU A 57 6.25 10.00 22.72
C LEU A 57 7.10 11.28 22.58
N PHE A 58 6.57 12.43 22.98
CA PHE A 58 7.32 13.71 22.91
C PHE A 58 8.48 13.75 23.89
N SER A 59 8.31 13.18 25.08
CA SER A 59 9.40 13.04 26.06
C SER A 59 10.51 12.16 25.50
N TYR A 60 10.16 11.05 24.85
CA TYR A 60 11.13 10.19 24.17
C TYR A 60 11.90 10.95 23.08
N GLY A 61 11.21 11.65 22.18
CA GLY A 61 11.86 12.44 21.12
C GLY A 61 12.78 13.54 21.67
N LEU A 62 12.39 14.18 22.77
CA LEU A 62 13.21 15.17 23.45
C LEU A 62 14.48 14.55 24.07
N ILE A 63 14.34 13.43 24.78
CA ILE A 63 15.47 12.71 25.39
C ILE A 63 16.42 12.18 24.30
N ASP A 64 15.88 11.64 23.21
CA ASP A 64 16.67 11.17 22.08
C ASP A 64 17.41 12.33 21.40
N THR A 65 16.81 13.51 21.29
CA THR A 65 17.47 14.71 20.77
C THR A 65 18.62 15.21 21.68
N ILE A 66 18.50 15.02 22.99
CA ILE A 66 19.53 15.42 23.97
C ILE A 66 20.69 14.41 24.02
N LYS A 67 20.36 13.12 24.10
CA LYS A 67 21.34 12.03 24.33
C LYS A 67 21.83 11.37 23.04
N GLY A 68 21.00 11.38 22.01
CA GLY A 68 21.22 10.70 20.74
C GLY A 68 22.40 11.28 19.99
N LYS A 69 23.37 10.42 19.69
CA LYS A 69 24.57 10.81 18.95
C LYS A 69 25.18 9.64 18.21
N PHE A 70 25.77 9.98 17.07
CA PHE A 70 26.60 9.09 16.28
C PHE A 70 28.05 9.56 16.38
N VAL A 71 28.98 8.66 16.69
CA VAL A 71 30.40 9.01 16.91
C VAL A 71 31.26 8.14 16.02
N ILE A 72 32.14 8.77 15.25
CA ILE A 72 33.17 8.09 14.47
C ILE A 72 34.49 8.22 15.24
N LYS A 73 34.97 7.10 15.78
CA LYS A 73 36.26 7.00 16.48
C LYS A 73 37.36 6.47 15.53
N GLN A 74 38.53 6.15 16.08
CA GLN A 74 39.68 5.68 15.30
C GLN A 74 39.52 4.27 14.75
N ASP A 75 38.81 3.41 15.48
CA ASP A 75 38.71 1.96 15.23
C ASP A 75 37.26 1.45 15.13
N HIS A 76 36.28 2.24 15.58
CA HIS A 76 34.87 1.86 15.57
C HIS A 76 33.90 3.04 15.39
N LEU A 77 32.69 2.71 14.96
CA LEU A 77 31.51 3.55 14.98
C LEU A 77 30.73 3.30 16.25
N LEU A 78 30.15 4.35 16.84
CA LEU A 78 29.29 4.27 18.01
C LEU A 78 27.97 4.99 17.72
N SER A 79 26.85 4.31 17.94
CA SER A 79 25.52 4.91 17.95
C SER A 79 24.98 4.89 19.38
N VAL A 80 24.68 6.05 19.93
CA VAL A 80 24.06 6.21 21.25
C VAL A 80 22.62 6.64 21.05
N THR A 81 21.69 5.91 21.68
CA THR A 81 20.24 6.14 21.66
C THR A 81 19.72 6.21 23.09
N VAL A 82 18.44 6.56 23.28
CA VAL A 82 17.80 6.56 24.61
C VAL A 82 17.94 5.23 25.35
N PHE A 83 17.84 4.10 24.63
CA PHE A 83 17.82 2.75 25.21
C PHE A 83 19.20 2.09 25.31
N GLY A 84 20.27 2.75 24.86
CA GLY A 84 21.62 2.21 24.95
C GLY A 84 22.54 2.66 23.83
N SER A 85 23.78 2.19 23.91
CA SER A 85 24.83 2.42 22.92
C SER A 85 25.16 1.13 22.17
N ARG A 86 25.56 1.27 20.90
CA ARG A 86 26.01 0.17 20.04
C ARG A 86 27.29 0.59 19.37
N ALA A 87 28.28 -0.30 19.39
CA ALA A 87 29.55 -0.09 18.72
C ALA A 87 29.73 -1.10 17.59
N LEU A 88 30.31 -0.66 16.47
CA LEU A 88 30.66 -1.52 15.35
C LEU A 88 32.07 -1.17 14.88
N LYS A 89 32.98 -2.15 14.91
CA LYS A 89 34.37 -1.97 14.47
C LYS A 89 34.42 -1.78 12.96
N PHE A 90 35.40 -1.02 12.46
CA PHE A 90 35.56 -0.76 11.03
C PHE A 90 35.75 -2.04 10.20
N ASP A 91 36.50 -3.01 10.72
CA ASP A 91 36.72 -4.30 10.05
C ASP A 91 35.48 -5.20 10.07
N GLY A 92 34.49 -4.88 10.91
CA GLY A 92 33.23 -5.60 11.01
C GLY A 92 32.12 -5.04 10.11
N ILE A 93 32.41 -4.03 9.29
CA ILE A 93 31.42 -3.39 8.40
C ILE A 93 31.48 -4.05 7.02
N ARG A 94 30.35 -4.59 6.59
CA ARG A 94 30.18 -5.16 5.24
C ARG A 94 29.98 -4.06 4.20
N GLY A 95 29.19 -3.06 4.55
CA GLY A 95 28.79 -1.97 3.66
C GLY A 95 27.72 -1.10 4.29
N TYR A 96 27.15 -0.19 3.49
CA TYR A 96 26.05 0.66 3.92
C TYR A 96 24.92 0.70 2.89
N ARG A 97 23.72 1.09 3.35
CA ARG A 97 22.53 1.36 2.52
C ARG A 97 21.94 2.70 2.90
N VAL A 98 21.38 3.43 1.94
CA VAL A 98 20.79 4.75 2.17
C VAL A 98 19.32 4.73 1.73
N ASP A 99 18.42 5.05 2.66
CA ASP A 99 17.03 5.36 2.35
C ASP A 99 16.72 6.85 2.60
N GLN A 100 15.46 7.26 2.44
CA GLN A 100 15.06 8.66 2.60
C GLN A 100 15.33 9.22 4.01
N ASN A 101 15.25 8.38 5.03
CA ASN A 101 15.26 8.77 6.44
C ASN A 101 16.51 8.29 7.20
N TYR A 102 17.18 7.25 6.72
CA TYR A 102 18.28 6.59 7.42
C TYR A 102 19.42 6.12 6.51
N ILE A 103 20.62 6.19 7.06
CA ILE A 103 21.82 5.49 6.60
C ILE A 103 21.96 4.24 7.47
N HIS A 104 21.86 3.06 6.87
CA HIS A 104 22.04 1.78 7.55
C HIS A 104 23.45 1.27 7.31
N ILE A 105 24.20 1.02 8.37
CA ILE A 105 25.55 0.46 8.31
C ILE A 105 25.43 -1.01 8.71
N ILE A 106 25.74 -1.88 7.76
CA ILE A 106 25.45 -3.31 7.84
C ILE A 106 26.72 -4.06 8.26
N PRO A 107 26.69 -4.85 9.35
CA PRO A 107 27.82 -5.64 9.78
C PRO A 107 28.05 -6.85 8.87
N ILE A 108 29.26 -7.40 8.90
CA ILE A 108 29.60 -8.67 8.24
C ILE A 108 28.90 -9.84 8.94
N ASP A 109 28.94 -9.84 10.27
CA ASP A 109 28.28 -10.85 11.10
C ASP A 109 26.78 -10.57 11.23
N ALA A 110 25.95 -11.51 10.78
CA ALA A 110 24.50 -11.42 10.83
C ALA A 110 23.93 -11.39 12.26
N HIS A 111 24.68 -11.88 13.26
CA HIS A 111 24.28 -11.80 14.67
C HIS A 111 24.50 -10.41 15.27
N GLN A 112 25.32 -9.57 14.63
CA GLN A 112 25.50 -8.19 15.05
C GLN A 112 24.37 -7.30 14.52
N LYS A 113 23.87 -6.39 15.38
CA LYS A 113 22.81 -5.47 14.98
C LYS A 113 23.38 -4.35 14.11
N LYS A 114 22.72 -4.07 12.99
CA LYS A 114 23.03 -2.89 12.16
C LYS A 114 22.97 -1.59 12.94
N LEU A 115 23.85 -0.64 12.57
CA LEU A 115 23.79 0.73 13.05
C LEU A 115 22.90 1.55 12.11
N LYS A 116 22.11 2.45 12.69
CA LYS A 116 21.23 3.36 11.95
C LYS A 116 21.61 4.79 12.28
N VAL A 117 21.81 5.61 11.26
CA VAL A 117 22.04 7.05 11.39
C VAL A 117 20.93 7.77 10.68
N SER A 118 20.29 8.72 11.33
CA SER A 118 19.22 9.51 10.72
C SER A 118 19.79 10.46 9.66
N THR A 119 19.08 10.66 8.54
CA THR A 119 19.45 11.70 7.55
C THR A 119 19.31 13.12 8.13
N TYR A 120 18.56 13.27 9.23
CA TYR A 120 18.44 14.49 10.03
C TYR A 120 19.60 14.71 11.01
N THR A 121 20.60 13.83 11.05
CA THR A 121 21.86 14.04 11.79
C THR A 121 22.68 15.15 11.13
N GLU A 122 23.38 15.94 11.94
CA GLU A 122 24.25 16.99 11.42
C GLU A 122 25.33 16.42 10.49
N LYS A 123 25.57 17.11 9.38
CA LYS A 123 26.56 16.69 8.37
C LYS A 123 26.32 15.25 7.86
N SER A 124 25.06 14.82 7.79
CA SER A 124 24.68 13.49 7.26
C SER A 124 25.28 13.22 5.88
N GLN A 125 25.30 14.21 4.99
CA GLN A 125 25.98 14.08 3.69
C GLN A 125 27.46 13.73 3.83
N GLN A 126 28.19 14.39 4.75
CA GLN A 126 29.61 14.08 4.97
C GLN A 126 29.80 12.68 5.55
N ILE A 127 28.85 12.19 6.35
CA ILE A 127 28.88 10.81 6.86
C ILE A 127 28.72 9.83 5.69
N THR A 128 27.78 10.09 4.79
CA THR A 128 27.57 9.29 3.58
C THR A 128 28.79 9.32 2.66
N ASP A 129 29.37 10.51 2.41
CA ASP A 129 30.58 10.67 1.59
C ASP A 129 31.78 9.95 2.23
N TRP A 130 31.90 10.01 3.57
CA TRP A 130 32.94 9.27 4.27
C TRP A 130 32.74 7.76 4.17
N LEU A 131 31.51 7.27 4.28
CA LEU A 131 31.19 5.86 4.10
C LEU A 131 31.49 5.39 2.67
N SER A 132 31.11 6.18 1.66
CA SER A 132 31.32 5.82 0.24
C SER A 132 32.80 5.69 -0.15
N THR A 133 33.69 6.41 0.53
CA THR A 133 35.15 6.28 0.30
C THR A 133 35.77 5.00 0.87
N ARG A 134 35.07 4.30 1.78
CA ARG A 134 35.65 3.17 2.54
C ARG A 134 34.91 1.86 2.38
N TYR A 135 33.61 1.94 2.15
CA TYR A 135 32.72 0.80 2.13
C TYR A 135 31.85 0.85 0.88
N PRO A 136 31.48 -0.30 0.31
CA PRO A 136 30.55 -0.32 -0.79
C PRO A 136 29.14 0.06 -0.31
N GLU A 137 28.44 0.81 -1.15
CA GLU A 137 26.99 0.92 -1.05
C GLU A 137 26.39 -0.40 -1.54
N LEU A 138 25.72 -1.10 -0.64
CA LEU A 138 25.31 -2.49 -0.89
C LEU A 138 24.22 -2.59 -1.95
N ASP A 139 23.29 -1.62 -2.02
CA ASP A 139 22.21 -1.65 -3.01
C ASP A 139 22.76 -1.46 -4.44
N THR A 140 23.76 -0.59 -4.62
CA THR A 140 24.38 -0.39 -5.94
C THR A 140 25.29 -1.54 -6.33
N LEU A 141 26.02 -2.11 -5.36
CA LEU A 141 26.84 -3.30 -5.58
C LEU A 141 25.97 -4.51 -5.94
N GLU A 142 24.88 -4.76 -5.21
CA GLU A 142 23.92 -5.83 -5.50
C GLU A 142 23.28 -5.64 -6.89
N ALA A 143 22.94 -4.40 -7.27
CA ALA A 143 22.44 -4.09 -8.61
C ALA A 143 23.45 -4.44 -9.72
N LEU A 144 24.71 -4.06 -9.54
CA LEU A 144 25.79 -4.35 -10.50
C LEU A 144 26.06 -5.85 -10.60
N GLU A 145 26.02 -6.57 -9.47
CA GLU A 145 26.12 -8.03 -9.44
C GLU A 145 24.95 -8.70 -10.14
N GLU A 146 23.72 -8.24 -9.91
CA GLU A 146 22.53 -8.73 -10.62
C GLU A 146 22.64 -8.50 -12.13
N GLU A 147 23.04 -7.30 -12.56
CA GLU A 147 23.22 -6.98 -13.98
C GLU A 147 24.29 -7.87 -14.61
N LYS A 148 25.45 -8.03 -13.93
CA LYS A 148 26.49 -8.95 -14.40
C LYS A 148 25.98 -10.38 -14.52
N ASN A 149 25.25 -10.87 -13.51
CA ASN A 149 24.67 -12.22 -13.53
C ASN A 149 23.69 -12.40 -14.70
N ILE A 150 22.88 -11.38 -15.01
CA ILE A 150 21.99 -11.39 -16.20
C ILE A 150 22.82 -11.47 -17.49
N LEU A 151 23.90 -10.69 -17.59
CA LEU A 151 24.76 -10.67 -18.78
C LEU A 151 25.60 -11.94 -18.94
N ASP A 152 25.85 -12.68 -17.86
CA ASP A 152 26.57 -13.95 -17.88
C ASP A 152 25.63 -15.16 -18.09
N ASP A 153 24.31 -15.00 -17.89
CA ASP A 153 23.32 -16.06 -18.08
C ASP A 153 23.01 -16.33 -19.57
N PHE A 154 23.42 -17.52 -20.03
CA PHE A 154 23.23 -17.98 -21.41
C PHE A 154 21.76 -18.21 -21.80
N SER A 155 20.84 -18.33 -20.84
CA SER A 155 19.40 -18.49 -21.11
C SER A 155 18.76 -17.24 -21.72
N PHE A 156 19.40 -16.07 -21.57
CA PHE A 156 18.90 -14.80 -22.09
C PHE A 156 19.44 -14.44 -23.48
N GLY A 157 20.50 -15.10 -23.96
CA GLY A 157 21.03 -14.86 -25.31
C GLY A 157 22.37 -15.54 -25.59
N ILE A 158 22.67 -15.73 -26.87
CA ILE A 158 23.86 -16.46 -27.34
C ILE A 158 25.14 -15.64 -27.09
N SER A 159 25.07 -14.31 -27.22
CA SER A 159 26.19 -13.38 -26.99
C SER A 159 25.87 -12.38 -25.89
N LYS A 160 26.91 -11.78 -25.30
CA LYS A 160 26.76 -10.71 -24.29
C LYS A 160 25.97 -9.51 -24.82
N GLN A 161 26.26 -9.08 -26.05
CA GLN A 161 25.54 -7.99 -26.73
C GLN A 161 24.05 -8.30 -26.90
N ALA A 162 23.70 -9.55 -27.24
CA ALA A 162 22.30 -9.97 -27.35
C ALA A 162 21.57 -9.93 -25.99
N ARG A 163 22.27 -10.28 -24.90
CA ARG A 163 21.72 -10.21 -23.53
C ARG A 163 21.54 -8.77 -23.06
N GLU A 164 22.51 -7.89 -23.35
CA GLU A 164 22.42 -6.45 -23.07
C GLU A 164 21.22 -5.83 -23.80
N TYR A 165 21.05 -6.15 -25.09
CA TYR A 165 19.90 -5.71 -25.86
C TYR A 165 18.58 -6.18 -25.26
N LYS A 166 18.47 -7.48 -24.92
CA LYS A 166 17.25 -8.07 -24.33
C LYS A 166 16.93 -7.48 -22.95
N LEU A 167 17.93 -7.19 -22.13
CA LEU A 167 17.75 -6.49 -20.85
C LEU A 167 17.23 -5.05 -21.07
N GLY A 168 17.79 -4.33 -22.05
CA GLY A 168 17.29 -3.01 -22.45
C GLY A 168 15.83 -3.06 -22.92
N GLU A 169 15.48 -4.05 -23.73
CA GLU A 169 14.11 -4.30 -24.18
C GLU A 169 13.17 -4.58 -23.01
N ALA A 170 13.55 -5.48 -22.09
CA ALA A 170 12.79 -5.80 -20.90
C ALA A 170 12.55 -4.56 -20.01
N LYS A 171 13.57 -3.71 -19.81
CA LYS A 171 13.44 -2.44 -19.09
C LYS A 171 12.43 -1.50 -19.76
N ARG A 172 12.42 -1.45 -21.10
CA ARG A 172 11.44 -0.65 -21.85
C ARG A 172 10.03 -1.21 -21.74
N ILE A 173 9.85 -2.54 -21.90
CA ILE A 173 8.56 -3.21 -21.75
C ILE A 173 8.00 -2.98 -20.36
N ALA A 174 8.80 -3.13 -19.31
CA ALA A 174 8.33 -2.89 -17.94
C ALA A 174 7.82 -1.46 -17.73
N LYS A 175 8.52 -0.45 -18.27
CA LYS A 175 8.04 0.94 -18.22
C LYS A 175 6.72 1.13 -18.95
N ILE A 176 6.58 0.56 -20.16
CA ILE A 176 5.35 0.63 -20.96
C ILE A 176 4.21 -0.04 -20.21
N THR A 177 4.43 -1.24 -19.67
CA THR A 177 3.47 -1.97 -18.85
C THR A 177 3.04 -1.11 -17.67
N ASN A 178 3.97 -0.65 -16.83
CA ASN A 178 3.63 0.14 -15.65
C ASN A 178 2.87 1.43 -15.99
N ALA A 179 3.28 2.15 -17.04
CA ALA A 179 2.58 3.33 -17.52
C ALA A 179 1.16 3.00 -18.02
N THR A 180 1.00 1.91 -18.78
CA THR A 180 -0.30 1.47 -19.30
C THR A 180 -1.25 1.08 -18.16
N GLY A 181 -0.77 0.33 -17.18
CA GLY A 181 -1.57 -0.01 -16.00
C GLY A 181 -2.01 1.21 -15.20
N PHE A 182 -1.15 2.23 -15.09
CA PHE A 182 -1.50 3.50 -14.45
C PHE A 182 -2.52 4.31 -15.27
N ILE A 183 -2.39 4.36 -16.59
CA ILE A 183 -3.36 5.01 -17.49
C ILE A 183 -4.73 4.30 -17.38
N LEU A 184 -4.75 2.97 -17.39
CA LEU A 184 -5.98 2.20 -17.21
C LEU A 184 -6.63 2.47 -15.85
N PHE A 185 -5.84 2.53 -14.78
CA PHE A 185 -6.33 2.90 -13.45
C PHE A 185 -7.04 4.26 -13.47
N LEU A 186 -6.39 5.29 -14.03
CA LEU A 186 -6.98 6.63 -14.10
C LEU A 186 -8.25 6.64 -14.96
N TRP A 187 -8.22 5.97 -16.11
CA TRP A 187 -9.36 5.93 -17.03
C TRP A 187 -10.57 5.23 -16.40
N ILE A 188 -10.38 4.04 -15.82
CA ILE A 188 -11.44 3.26 -15.16
C ILE A 188 -12.00 4.02 -13.95
N THR A 189 -11.14 4.67 -13.16
CA THR A 189 -11.56 5.31 -11.91
C THR A 189 -12.29 6.62 -12.14
N PHE A 190 -11.76 7.51 -13.00
CA PHE A 190 -12.25 8.88 -13.11
C PHE A 190 -13.17 9.13 -14.30
N TYR A 191 -12.99 8.43 -15.42
CA TYR A 191 -13.78 8.68 -16.63
C TYR A 191 -13.96 7.42 -17.49
N PRO A 192 -14.68 6.39 -17.00
CA PRO A 192 -14.80 5.11 -17.69
C PRO A 192 -15.81 5.19 -18.86
N LEU A 193 -15.47 5.96 -19.89
CA LEU A 193 -16.26 6.08 -21.12
C LEU A 193 -15.40 5.71 -22.33
N PRO A 194 -15.84 4.78 -23.20
CA PRO A 194 -17.01 3.90 -23.07
C PRO A 194 -16.84 2.84 -21.98
N TYR A 195 -17.84 2.67 -21.12
CA TYR A 195 -17.73 1.88 -19.88
C TYR A 195 -17.32 0.43 -20.11
N SER A 196 -18.06 -0.30 -20.94
CA SER A 196 -17.77 -1.71 -21.25
C SER A 196 -16.37 -1.92 -21.84
N VAL A 197 -15.88 -0.97 -22.65
CA VAL A 197 -14.53 -1.03 -23.24
C VAL A 197 -13.47 -0.84 -22.16
N ALA A 198 -13.62 0.16 -21.29
CA ALA A 198 -12.68 0.41 -20.20
C ALA A 198 -12.58 -0.80 -19.26
N ILE A 199 -13.72 -1.39 -18.89
CA ILE A 199 -13.77 -2.59 -18.04
C ILE A 199 -13.14 -3.79 -18.76
N SER A 200 -13.49 -4.04 -20.03
CA SER A 200 -12.89 -5.12 -20.83
C SER A 200 -11.37 -5.03 -20.89
N LEU A 201 -10.83 -3.85 -21.19
CA LEU A 201 -9.39 -3.64 -21.27
C LEU A 201 -8.71 -3.80 -19.91
N GLY A 202 -9.35 -3.32 -18.84
CA GLY A 202 -8.86 -3.52 -17.47
C GLY A 202 -8.79 -5.00 -17.08
N ILE A 203 -9.76 -5.82 -17.51
CA ILE A 203 -9.76 -7.27 -17.27
C ILE A 203 -8.69 -7.98 -18.11
N VAL A 204 -8.57 -7.65 -19.40
CA VAL A 204 -7.61 -8.32 -20.30
C VAL A 204 -6.16 -7.96 -19.96
N TYR A 205 -5.91 -6.72 -19.53
CA TYR A 205 -4.56 -6.19 -19.37
C TYR A 205 -3.67 -7.00 -18.42
N PRO A 206 -4.08 -7.39 -17.20
CA PRO A 206 -3.24 -8.19 -16.31
C PRO A 206 -2.90 -9.58 -16.88
N MET A 207 -3.77 -10.16 -17.71
CA MET A 207 -3.46 -11.39 -18.46
C MET A 207 -2.38 -11.15 -19.51
N LEU A 208 -2.38 -9.99 -20.19
CA LEU A 208 -1.29 -9.60 -21.10
C LEU A 208 0.03 -9.43 -20.33
N VAL A 209 0.00 -8.86 -19.11
CA VAL A 209 1.20 -8.78 -18.26
C VAL A 209 1.76 -10.18 -17.97
N MET A 210 0.91 -11.16 -17.68
CA MET A 210 1.33 -12.56 -17.50
C MET A 210 2.00 -13.15 -18.74
N VAL A 211 1.47 -12.85 -19.93
CA VAL A 211 2.11 -13.25 -21.20
C VAL A 211 3.50 -12.61 -21.31
N THR A 212 3.66 -11.33 -20.96
CA THR A 212 4.99 -10.70 -20.98
C THR A 212 5.97 -11.35 -20.01
N LEU A 213 5.54 -11.70 -18.78
CA LEU A 213 6.38 -12.42 -17.82
C LEU A 213 6.86 -13.77 -18.39
N TYR A 214 5.96 -14.52 -19.03
CA TYR A 214 6.29 -15.78 -19.69
C TYR A 214 7.29 -15.61 -20.83
N LEU A 215 7.08 -14.62 -21.72
CA LEU A 215 7.96 -14.37 -22.87
C LEU A 215 9.38 -13.97 -22.45
N TYR A 216 9.50 -13.24 -21.34
CA TYR A 216 10.78 -12.76 -20.81
C TYR A 216 11.44 -13.71 -19.80
N ARG A 217 10.84 -14.89 -19.51
CA ARG A 217 11.44 -16.04 -18.81
C ARG A 217 12.21 -15.67 -17.53
N GLY A 218 11.62 -14.82 -16.70
CA GLY A 218 12.21 -14.39 -15.41
C GLY A 218 13.18 -13.21 -15.49
N LEU A 219 13.35 -12.58 -16.66
CA LEU A 219 14.04 -11.29 -16.80
C LEU A 219 13.16 -10.12 -16.32
N LEU A 220 11.84 -10.24 -16.52
CA LEU A 220 10.83 -9.39 -15.88
C LEU A 220 10.44 -9.99 -14.54
N ARG A 221 10.25 -9.15 -13.52
CA ARG A 221 9.91 -9.57 -12.15
C ARG A 221 8.59 -9.01 -11.63
N MET A 222 8.01 -9.73 -10.67
CA MET A 222 6.81 -9.39 -9.91
C MET A 222 7.13 -9.07 -8.44
N ASP A 223 8.31 -8.51 -8.19
CA ASP A 223 8.72 -7.91 -6.92
C ASP A 223 9.24 -6.48 -7.16
N GLU A 224 9.14 -5.63 -6.14
CA GLU A 224 9.69 -4.29 -6.17
C GLU A 224 10.86 -4.22 -5.19
N ARG A 225 12.07 -4.21 -5.74
CA ARG A 225 13.31 -4.02 -4.99
C ARG A 225 13.96 -2.71 -5.41
N LYS A 226 14.38 -1.93 -4.42
CA LYS A 226 15.10 -0.69 -4.69
C LYS A 226 16.41 -1.01 -5.40
N ASN A 227 16.66 -0.29 -6.50
CA ASN A 227 17.87 -0.42 -7.31
C ASN A 227 18.13 -1.80 -7.93
N SER A 228 17.15 -2.71 -8.04
CA SER A 228 17.39 -3.99 -8.72
C SER A 228 17.69 -3.80 -10.22
N ALA A 229 18.58 -4.63 -10.75
CA ALA A 229 18.83 -4.67 -12.19
C ALA A 229 17.67 -5.30 -12.98
N TYR A 230 16.86 -6.12 -12.30
CA TYR A 230 15.69 -6.76 -12.90
C TYR A 230 14.52 -5.76 -12.99
N PRO A 231 14.01 -5.50 -14.20
CA PRO A 231 12.83 -4.65 -14.37
C PRO A 231 11.55 -5.28 -13.79
N SER A 232 10.77 -4.47 -13.06
CA SER A 232 9.54 -4.90 -12.38
C SER A 232 8.27 -4.42 -13.11
N VAL A 233 7.23 -5.27 -13.15
CA VAL A 233 5.90 -4.95 -13.73
C VAL A 233 4.77 -4.92 -12.70
N VAL A 234 5.13 -4.99 -11.41
CA VAL A 234 4.16 -5.07 -10.29
C VAL A 234 3.22 -3.88 -10.27
N SER A 235 3.75 -2.66 -10.39
CA SER A 235 2.94 -1.45 -10.25
C SER A 235 1.89 -1.34 -11.35
N GLY A 236 2.20 -1.68 -12.59
CA GLY A 236 1.23 -1.72 -13.67
C GLY A 236 0.09 -2.70 -13.41
N PHE A 237 0.43 -3.92 -12.98
CA PHE A 237 -0.58 -4.93 -12.65
C PHE A 237 -1.45 -4.48 -11.47
N LEU A 238 -0.81 -4.03 -10.37
CA LEU A 238 -1.48 -3.57 -9.17
C LEU A 238 -2.47 -2.43 -9.48
N MET A 239 -2.03 -1.41 -10.22
CA MET A 239 -2.86 -0.26 -10.54
C MET A 239 -4.09 -0.65 -11.35
N ALA A 240 -3.95 -1.53 -12.34
CA ALA A 240 -5.10 -2.04 -13.09
C ALA A 240 -6.08 -2.82 -12.20
N GLY A 241 -5.57 -3.71 -11.33
CA GLY A 241 -6.40 -4.46 -10.38
C GLY A 241 -7.12 -3.55 -9.38
N LEU A 242 -6.44 -2.53 -8.87
CA LEU A 242 -7.01 -1.53 -7.96
C LEU A 242 -8.11 -0.72 -8.65
N GLY A 243 -7.91 -0.32 -9.90
CA GLY A 243 -8.92 0.43 -10.67
C GLY A 243 -10.21 -0.38 -10.83
N LEU A 244 -10.09 -1.65 -11.20
CA LEU A 244 -11.24 -2.56 -11.26
C LEU A 244 -11.90 -2.75 -9.89
N SER A 245 -11.11 -2.97 -8.84
CA SER A 245 -11.65 -3.17 -7.48
C SER A 245 -12.41 -1.96 -6.97
N LEU A 246 -11.82 -0.78 -7.13
CA LEU A 246 -12.42 0.48 -6.68
C LEU A 246 -13.72 0.72 -7.44
N ARG A 247 -13.72 0.51 -8.76
CA ARG A 247 -14.92 0.67 -9.58
C ARG A 247 -16.02 -0.32 -9.20
N ALA A 248 -15.67 -1.59 -8.96
CA ALA A 248 -16.61 -2.59 -8.47
C ALA A 248 -17.31 -2.17 -7.16
N LEU A 249 -16.56 -1.59 -6.22
CA LEU A 249 -17.09 -1.12 -4.93
C LEU A 249 -17.94 0.16 -5.04
N MET A 250 -17.71 0.97 -6.08
CA MET A 250 -18.43 2.22 -6.30
C MET A 250 -19.75 2.01 -7.04
N ASP A 251 -19.76 1.11 -8.02
CA ASP A 251 -20.85 1.02 -8.99
C ASP A 251 -21.91 -0.02 -8.65
N PHE A 252 -21.57 -1.07 -7.90
CA PHE A 252 -22.44 -2.23 -7.74
C PHE A 252 -22.68 -2.61 -6.27
N ASN A 253 -23.94 -2.94 -5.96
CA ASN A 253 -24.35 -3.47 -4.66
C ASN A 253 -24.62 -4.97 -4.76
N ILE A 254 -23.66 -5.79 -4.32
CA ILE A 254 -23.79 -7.25 -4.31
C ILE A 254 -24.69 -7.70 -3.16
N LEU A 255 -25.66 -8.58 -3.45
CA LEU A 255 -26.56 -9.16 -2.46
C LEU A 255 -25.91 -10.30 -1.69
N GLU A 256 -25.30 -11.24 -2.43
CA GLU A 256 -24.71 -12.45 -1.86
C GLU A 256 -23.21 -12.55 -2.16
N TYR A 257 -22.41 -12.30 -1.12
CA TYR A 257 -20.95 -12.31 -1.25
C TYR A 257 -20.33 -13.72 -1.26
N LYS A 258 -21.10 -14.76 -0.91
CA LYS A 258 -20.56 -16.13 -0.76
C LYS A 258 -19.94 -16.64 -2.07
N GLN A 259 -20.70 -16.59 -3.16
CA GLN A 259 -20.22 -17.07 -4.46
C GLN A 259 -19.08 -16.20 -5.01
N LEU A 260 -19.16 -14.90 -4.76
CA LEU A 260 -18.12 -13.93 -5.09
C LEU A 260 -16.79 -14.30 -4.43
N TRP A 261 -16.76 -14.46 -3.10
CA TRP A 261 -15.52 -14.75 -2.38
C TRP A 261 -14.91 -16.11 -2.74
N ILE A 262 -15.75 -17.12 -2.97
CA ILE A 262 -15.27 -18.45 -3.41
C ILE A 262 -14.61 -18.32 -4.78
N THR A 263 -15.28 -17.73 -5.76
CA THR A 263 -14.78 -17.67 -7.14
C THR A 263 -13.58 -16.73 -7.26
N ALA A 264 -13.67 -15.54 -6.68
CA ALA A 264 -12.55 -14.59 -6.65
C ALA A 264 -11.34 -15.17 -5.90
N GLY A 265 -11.56 -15.94 -4.83
CA GLY A 265 -10.50 -16.64 -4.09
C GLY A 265 -9.80 -17.72 -4.92
N ILE A 266 -10.56 -18.52 -5.68
CA ILE A 266 -9.99 -19.52 -6.59
C ILE A 266 -9.15 -18.85 -7.68
N VAL A 267 -9.68 -17.80 -8.33
CA VAL A 267 -8.96 -17.06 -9.38
C VAL A 267 -7.70 -16.40 -8.81
N ALA A 268 -7.78 -15.80 -7.63
CA ALA A 268 -6.63 -15.20 -6.95
C ALA A 268 -5.57 -16.25 -6.62
N GLY A 269 -5.98 -17.44 -6.14
CA GLY A 269 -5.06 -18.55 -5.86
C GLY A 269 -4.37 -19.07 -7.11
N LEU A 270 -5.10 -19.24 -8.22
CA LEU A 270 -4.54 -19.65 -9.50
C LEU A 270 -3.55 -18.60 -10.05
N LEU A 271 -3.90 -17.31 -9.96
CA LEU A 271 -3.02 -16.22 -10.37
C LEU A 271 -1.77 -16.13 -9.50
N PHE A 272 -1.91 -16.31 -8.18
CA PHE A 272 -0.78 -16.35 -7.27
C PHE A 272 0.21 -17.47 -7.65
N ILE A 273 -0.28 -18.69 -7.86
CA ILE A 273 0.53 -19.83 -8.29
C ILE A 273 1.19 -19.53 -9.64
N LEU A 274 0.44 -18.98 -10.59
CA LEU A 274 0.97 -18.66 -11.92
C LEU A 274 2.04 -17.56 -11.87
N ILE A 275 1.85 -16.50 -11.08
CA ILE A 275 2.84 -15.43 -10.90
C ILE A 275 4.13 -16.00 -10.30
N ILE A 276 4.02 -16.86 -9.30
CA ILE A 276 5.19 -17.54 -8.70
C ILE A 276 5.88 -18.45 -9.71
N ALA A 277 5.13 -19.19 -10.54
CA ALA A 277 5.71 -20.08 -11.53
C ALA A 277 6.44 -19.31 -12.66
N LEU A 278 5.95 -18.11 -13.02
CA LEU A 278 6.52 -17.29 -14.09
C LEU A 278 7.64 -16.34 -13.60
N THR A 279 7.68 -16.05 -12.30
CA THR A 279 8.65 -15.12 -11.71
C THR A 279 9.74 -15.89 -10.96
N LYS A 280 11.01 -15.56 -11.21
CA LYS A 280 12.08 -16.03 -10.34
C LYS A 280 11.98 -15.29 -9.00
N LEU A 281 11.54 -15.98 -7.96
CA LEU A 281 11.45 -15.41 -6.62
C LEU A 281 12.84 -14.96 -6.11
N PRO A 282 12.89 -13.92 -5.28
CA PRO A 282 14.14 -13.49 -4.64
C PRO A 282 14.70 -14.60 -3.74
N GLU A 283 16.02 -14.61 -3.54
CA GLU A 283 16.71 -15.54 -2.63
C GLU A 283 16.45 -15.26 -1.12
N PHE A 284 15.42 -14.46 -0.78
CA PHE A 284 14.99 -14.09 0.58
C PHE A 284 16.14 -13.70 1.53
N LYS A 285 17.08 -12.90 1.03
CA LYS A 285 18.26 -12.43 1.77
C LYS A 285 17.96 -11.20 2.61
N THR A 286 17.02 -10.37 2.19
CA THR A 286 16.69 -9.09 2.83
C THR A 286 15.24 -9.08 3.31
N TRP A 287 14.93 -8.18 4.26
CA TRP A 287 13.56 -8.00 4.76
C TRP A 287 12.58 -7.56 3.66
N GLU A 288 13.07 -6.81 2.65
CA GLU A 288 12.29 -6.37 1.47
C GLU A 288 11.85 -7.56 0.62
N ASP A 289 12.65 -8.61 0.55
CA ASP A 289 12.33 -9.82 -0.23
C ASP A 289 11.08 -10.53 0.29
N TYR A 290 10.87 -10.48 1.61
CA TYR A 290 9.69 -11.06 2.24
C TYR A 290 8.41 -10.29 1.89
N PHE A 291 8.50 -9.03 1.44
CA PHE A 291 7.34 -8.26 0.98
C PHE A 291 6.86 -8.68 -0.41
N ALA A 292 7.68 -9.41 -1.19
CA ALA A 292 7.27 -9.88 -2.51
C ALA A 292 6.01 -10.75 -2.44
N ILE A 293 5.94 -11.69 -1.50
CA ILE A 293 4.80 -12.61 -1.37
C ILE A 293 3.49 -11.87 -1.01
N PRO A 294 3.43 -11.06 0.07
CA PRO A 294 2.25 -10.24 0.35
C PRO A 294 1.83 -9.35 -0.81
N THR A 295 2.78 -8.74 -1.52
CA THR A 295 2.48 -7.91 -2.69
C THR A 295 1.79 -8.72 -3.79
N ILE A 296 2.29 -9.90 -4.13
CA ILE A 296 1.66 -10.78 -5.13
C ILE A 296 0.25 -11.20 -4.68
N ILE A 297 0.05 -11.49 -3.40
CA ILE A 297 -1.28 -11.83 -2.85
C ILE A 297 -2.25 -10.66 -3.02
N ILE A 298 -1.84 -9.44 -2.65
CA ILE A 298 -2.65 -8.23 -2.80
C ILE A 298 -3.01 -7.99 -4.25
N VAL A 299 -2.03 -8.09 -5.15
CA VAL A 299 -2.20 -7.90 -6.59
C VAL A 299 -3.19 -8.92 -7.17
N ALA A 300 -3.02 -10.21 -6.87
CA ALA A 300 -3.89 -11.27 -7.35
C ALA A 300 -5.32 -11.12 -6.79
N SER A 301 -5.44 -10.78 -5.51
CA SER A 301 -6.74 -10.65 -4.84
C SER A 301 -7.52 -9.44 -5.35
N SER A 302 -6.86 -8.28 -5.48
CA SER A 302 -7.46 -7.05 -6.00
C SER A 302 -7.96 -7.26 -7.43
N TYR A 303 -7.10 -7.77 -8.32
CA TYR A 303 -7.54 -8.05 -9.68
C TYR A 303 -8.71 -9.04 -9.73
N SER A 304 -8.64 -10.16 -8.99
CA SER A 304 -9.67 -11.20 -9.05
C SER A 304 -11.03 -10.70 -8.55
N PHE A 305 -11.04 -9.93 -7.46
CA PHE A 305 -12.26 -9.31 -6.93
C PHE A 305 -12.88 -8.33 -7.93
N GLY A 306 -12.08 -7.38 -8.43
CA GLY A 306 -12.56 -6.35 -9.34
C GLY A 306 -13.03 -6.92 -10.68
N ALA A 307 -12.22 -7.79 -11.29
CA ALA A 307 -12.54 -8.43 -12.57
C ALA A 307 -13.80 -9.30 -12.47
N TYR A 308 -13.93 -10.12 -11.43
CA TYR A 308 -15.12 -10.96 -11.22
C TYR A 308 -16.37 -10.11 -11.08
N THR A 309 -16.34 -9.12 -10.18
CA THR A 309 -17.52 -8.30 -9.86
C THR A 309 -17.98 -7.49 -11.07
N LEU A 310 -17.04 -6.82 -11.74
CA LEU A 310 -17.36 -6.01 -12.91
C LEU A 310 -17.81 -6.86 -14.09
N ALA A 311 -17.20 -8.02 -14.33
CA ALA A 311 -17.67 -8.94 -15.36
C ALA A 311 -19.07 -9.48 -15.04
N ASN A 312 -19.32 -9.82 -13.77
CA ASN A 312 -20.61 -10.33 -13.32
C ASN A 312 -21.74 -9.32 -13.56
N CYS A 313 -21.51 -8.04 -13.31
CA CYS A 313 -22.56 -7.02 -13.32
C CYS A 313 -22.65 -6.24 -14.65
N THR A 314 -21.52 -5.94 -15.28
CA THR A 314 -21.47 -5.11 -16.51
C THR A 314 -22.03 -5.85 -17.72
N TYR A 315 -21.78 -7.16 -17.80
CA TYR A 315 -22.22 -8.01 -18.91
C TYR A 315 -23.44 -8.86 -18.53
N ASP A 316 -24.21 -8.40 -17.55
CA ASP A 316 -25.42 -9.06 -17.09
C ASP A 316 -26.63 -8.65 -17.93
N GLU A 317 -27.04 -9.55 -18.84
CA GLU A 317 -28.22 -9.40 -19.69
C GLU A 317 -29.50 -9.96 -19.03
N SER A 318 -29.46 -10.39 -17.77
CA SER A 318 -30.66 -10.89 -17.08
C SER A 318 -31.74 -9.81 -16.93
N ILE A 319 -32.99 -10.25 -17.01
CA ILE A 319 -34.17 -9.42 -16.82
C ILE A 319 -34.31 -9.14 -15.31
N PRO A 320 -34.34 -7.87 -14.87
CA PRO A 320 -34.41 -7.55 -13.46
C PRO A 320 -35.78 -7.92 -12.87
N LEU A 321 -35.76 -8.50 -11.67
CA LEU A 321 -36.94 -8.58 -10.80
C LEU A 321 -37.07 -7.25 -10.06
N TYR A 322 -38.29 -6.72 -9.99
CA TYR A 322 -38.55 -5.44 -9.32
C TYR A 322 -39.39 -5.64 -8.07
N TYR A 323 -39.04 -4.91 -7.02
CA TYR A 323 -39.73 -4.91 -5.75
C TYR A 323 -39.98 -3.49 -5.29
N ASN A 324 -41.20 -3.21 -4.83
CA ASN A 324 -41.52 -1.93 -4.22
C ASN A 324 -41.23 -2.01 -2.72
N SER A 325 -40.50 -1.04 -2.21
CA SER A 325 -40.20 -0.91 -0.79
C SER A 325 -40.39 0.52 -0.32
N GLU A 326 -40.79 0.69 0.94
CA GLU A 326 -41.00 1.98 1.59
C GLU A 326 -39.70 2.45 2.25
N ILE A 327 -39.37 3.73 2.09
CA ILE A 327 -38.29 4.39 2.82
C ILE A 327 -38.76 4.68 4.24
N LEU A 328 -38.25 3.94 5.22
CA LEU A 328 -38.56 4.14 6.64
C LEU A 328 -37.80 5.31 7.24
N ASP A 329 -36.53 5.46 6.86
CA ASP A 329 -35.65 6.50 7.39
C ASP A 329 -34.50 6.82 6.42
N LYS A 330 -33.88 7.98 6.61
CA LYS A 330 -32.72 8.44 5.83
C LYS A 330 -31.58 8.85 6.76
N GLU A 331 -30.39 8.31 6.52
CA GLU A 331 -29.21 8.60 7.33
C GLU A 331 -28.07 9.12 6.47
N MET A 332 -27.43 10.20 6.92
CA MET A 332 -26.20 10.73 6.34
C MET A 332 -25.06 10.53 7.33
N THR A 333 -24.04 9.79 6.92
CA THR A 333 -22.79 9.66 7.70
C THR A 333 -21.75 10.61 7.12
N SER A 334 -21.24 11.53 7.94
CA SER A 334 -20.23 12.51 7.53
C SER A 334 -18.92 12.31 8.29
N GLY A 335 -17.81 12.40 7.56
CA GLY A 335 -16.44 12.25 8.08
C GLY A 335 -15.44 12.87 7.10
N LYS A 336 -14.50 12.09 6.56
CA LYS A 336 -13.67 12.53 5.42
C LYS A 336 -14.44 12.51 4.08
N THR A 337 -15.49 11.69 4.00
CA THR A 337 -16.41 11.56 2.86
C THR A 337 -17.83 11.46 3.40
N THR A 338 -18.80 11.95 2.64
CA THR A 338 -20.23 11.84 2.96
C THR A 338 -20.81 10.61 2.28
N SER A 339 -21.51 9.78 3.06
CA SER A 339 -22.25 8.62 2.56
C SER A 339 -23.73 8.75 2.91
N TYR A 340 -24.58 8.36 1.98
CA TYR A 340 -26.03 8.47 2.08
C TYR A 340 -26.66 7.08 2.12
N TYR A 341 -27.62 6.91 3.01
CA TYR A 341 -28.30 5.63 3.21
C TYR A 341 -29.80 5.82 3.35
N PHE A 342 -30.55 4.88 2.79
CA PHE A 342 -31.95 4.67 3.12
C PHE A 342 -32.10 3.41 3.96
N THR A 343 -33.02 3.48 4.91
CA THR A 343 -33.49 2.35 5.70
C THR A 343 -34.81 1.92 5.10
N VAL A 344 -34.89 0.71 4.56
CA VAL A 344 -36.03 0.23 3.78
C VAL A 344 -36.53 -1.12 4.29
N VAL A 345 -37.78 -1.45 3.98
CA VAL A 345 -38.32 -2.79 4.26
C VAL A 345 -37.67 -3.80 3.29
N SER A 346 -37.23 -4.94 3.80
CA SER A 346 -36.65 -6.02 2.99
C SER A 346 -37.66 -6.52 1.95
N TRP A 347 -37.17 -6.75 0.73
CA TRP A 347 -38.00 -7.09 -0.43
C TRP A 347 -38.14 -8.59 -0.70
N HIS A 348 -37.48 -9.44 0.09
CA HIS A 348 -37.62 -10.91 0.01
C HIS A 348 -38.75 -11.46 0.92
N GLY A 349 -39.74 -10.63 1.26
CA GLY A 349 -40.87 -11.05 2.09
C GLY A 349 -40.55 -11.25 3.57
N THR A 350 -39.38 -10.82 4.02
CA THR A 350 -39.05 -10.69 5.44
C THR A 350 -39.41 -9.27 5.89
N ASN A 351 -40.06 -9.10 7.05
CA ASN A 351 -40.25 -7.77 7.67
C ASN A 351 -38.94 -7.22 8.27
N GLU A 352 -37.80 -7.60 7.70
CA GLU A 352 -36.49 -7.14 8.14
C GLU A 352 -36.22 -5.77 7.57
N ILE A 353 -35.62 -4.92 8.39
CA ILE A 353 -35.21 -3.57 7.98
C ILE A 353 -33.79 -3.65 7.43
N LYS A 354 -33.58 -3.13 6.22
CA LYS A 354 -32.28 -3.17 5.54
C LYS A 354 -31.79 -1.75 5.26
N LYS A 355 -30.51 -1.49 5.57
CA LYS A 355 -29.83 -0.25 5.21
C LYS A 355 -29.20 -0.40 3.82
N ILE A 356 -29.60 0.43 2.88
CA ILE A 356 -29.09 0.46 1.51
C ILE A 356 -28.35 1.77 1.26
N LYS A 357 -27.23 1.69 0.54
CA LYS A 357 -26.45 2.87 0.15
C LYS A 357 -27.06 3.46 -1.12
N VAL A 358 -27.21 4.78 -1.15
CA VAL A 358 -27.76 5.52 -2.30
C VAL A 358 -26.83 6.66 -2.69
N SER A 359 -27.02 7.18 -3.90
CA SER A 359 -26.33 8.38 -4.38
C SER A 359 -26.83 9.64 -3.68
N ALA A 360 -26.04 10.72 -3.78
CA ALA A 360 -26.41 12.02 -3.22
C ALA A 360 -27.70 12.56 -3.86
N ASP A 361 -27.83 12.35 -5.17
CA ASP A 361 -28.99 12.81 -5.94
C ASP A 361 -30.24 12.07 -5.48
N GLU A 362 -30.22 10.73 -5.43
CA GLU A 362 -31.32 9.90 -4.93
C GLU A 362 -31.71 10.27 -3.49
N TYR A 363 -30.72 10.50 -2.63
CA TYR A 363 -30.96 10.90 -1.24
C TYR A 363 -31.69 12.23 -1.09
N SER A 364 -31.38 13.17 -2.00
CA SER A 364 -31.96 14.51 -1.99
C SER A 364 -33.38 14.55 -2.58
N SER A 365 -33.70 13.63 -3.48
CA SER A 365 -34.98 13.60 -4.20
C SER A 365 -36.07 12.77 -3.53
N ALA A 366 -35.75 11.93 -2.55
CA ALA A 366 -36.72 11.08 -1.84
C ALA A 366 -36.87 11.47 -0.37
N ASN A 367 -38.00 11.21 0.27
CA ASN A 367 -38.25 11.42 1.69
C ASN A 367 -38.67 10.13 2.40
N ALA A 368 -38.63 10.11 3.74
CA ALA A 368 -39.20 9.02 4.49
C ALA A 368 -40.72 8.95 4.25
N GLY A 369 -41.25 7.76 4.00
CA GLY A 369 -42.62 7.49 3.55
C GLY A 369 -42.77 7.37 2.03
N ASP A 370 -41.75 7.76 1.24
CA ASP A 370 -41.76 7.56 -0.20
C ASP A 370 -41.48 6.09 -0.56
N HIS A 371 -41.88 5.70 -1.76
CA HIS A 371 -41.66 4.36 -2.28
C HIS A 371 -40.50 4.35 -3.27
N ILE A 372 -39.66 3.32 -3.18
CA ILE A 372 -38.59 3.05 -4.12
C ILE A 372 -38.83 1.72 -4.83
N THR A 373 -38.36 1.64 -6.07
CA THR A 373 -38.31 0.36 -6.78
C THR A 373 -36.88 -0.16 -6.78
N ILE A 374 -36.71 -1.34 -6.21
CA ILE A 374 -35.46 -2.07 -6.14
C ILE A 374 -35.44 -3.06 -7.30
N TYR A 375 -34.44 -2.93 -8.15
CA TYR A 375 -34.21 -3.82 -9.29
C TYR A 375 -33.11 -4.80 -8.93
N GLU A 376 -33.45 -6.07 -8.87
CA GLU A 376 -32.55 -7.17 -8.58
C GLU A 376 -32.23 -7.94 -9.87
N LYS A 377 -30.94 -8.16 -10.11
CA LYS A 377 -30.45 -8.96 -11.24
C LYS A 377 -29.72 -10.20 -10.75
N GLU A 378 -29.74 -11.25 -11.58
CA GLU A 378 -29.12 -12.55 -11.26
C GLU A 378 -27.58 -12.48 -11.28
N GLY A 379 -27.00 -11.60 -12.09
CA GLY A 379 -25.56 -11.56 -12.36
C GLY A 379 -25.16 -12.62 -13.39
N LEU A 380 -24.21 -12.29 -14.27
CA LEU A 380 -23.68 -13.21 -15.28
C LEU A 380 -23.18 -14.54 -14.69
N PHE A 381 -22.61 -14.50 -13.49
CA PHE A 381 -22.08 -15.66 -12.76
C PHE A 381 -22.98 -16.11 -11.61
N LYS A 382 -24.27 -15.79 -11.66
CA LYS A 382 -25.24 -16.11 -10.60
C LYS A 382 -24.84 -15.52 -9.24
N THR A 383 -24.30 -14.30 -9.28
CA THR A 383 -24.03 -13.50 -8.08
C THR A 383 -24.97 -12.31 -8.13
N PRO A 384 -26.10 -12.38 -7.39
CA PRO A 384 -27.13 -11.37 -7.50
C PRO A 384 -26.65 -10.00 -7.03
N TRP A 385 -27.13 -8.97 -7.70
CA TRP A 385 -26.83 -7.58 -7.39
C TRP A 385 -28.06 -6.72 -7.64
N TYR A 386 -28.09 -5.54 -7.02
CA TYR A 386 -29.24 -4.64 -7.14
C TYR A 386 -28.85 -3.20 -7.40
N PHE A 387 -29.79 -2.47 -7.98
CA PHE A 387 -29.79 -1.02 -8.09
C PHE A 387 -31.18 -0.49 -7.77
N VAL A 388 -31.25 0.78 -7.40
CA VAL A 388 -32.50 1.44 -6.99
C VAL A 388 -32.86 2.46 -8.04
N MET A 389 -34.16 2.63 -8.32
CA MET A 389 -34.66 3.82 -8.99
C MET A 389 -35.83 4.38 -8.19
N LEU A 390 -35.89 5.70 -8.08
CA LEU A 390 -37.04 6.38 -7.52
C LEU A 390 -38.23 6.26 -8.46
N GLN A 391 -39.42 6.05 -7.89
CA GLN A 391 -40.65 6.21 -8.65
C GLN A 391 -40.86 7.71 -8.88
N GLU A 392 -41.03 8.11 -10.14
CA GLU A 392 -41.42 9.48 -10.52
C GLU A 392 -42.80 9.86 -9.99
#